data_AF-A0A8F6M5F5-F1
#
_entry.id   AF-A0A8F6M5F5-F1
#
_cell.length_a   1.000
_cell.length_b   1.000
_cell.length_c   1.000
_cell.angle_alpha   90.00
_cell.angle_beta   90.00
_cell.angle_gamma   90.00
#
_symmetry.space_group_name_H-M   'P 1'
#
loop_
_entity.id
_entity.type
_entity.pdbx_description
1 polymer ?
#
loop_
_entity_poly.entity_id
_entity_poly.type
_entity_poly.pdbx_seq_one_letter_code
_entity_poly.pdbx_strand_id
1 'polypeptide(L)'
;MTTYPPYLYTKLTGETNSISITTQALKFKGVRHHISYSFDTEYKHLPVMELSASEFLLYQNKSVELQLKLTTSTLGSIVHEIEEIRIQSEVE
;
A
#
# COMPACT_ATOMS: atom_id res chain seq x y z
N MET A 1 -7.75 -36.86 -12.16
CA MET A 1 -6.57 -35.98 -12.16
C MET A 1 -7.07 -34.56 -12.15
N THR A 2 -6.94 -33.84 -11.04
CA THR A 2 -7.35 -32.43 -10.92
C THR A 2 -6.22 -31.56 -11.47
N THR A 3 -6.42 -31.03 -12.67
CA THR A 3 -5.49 -30.10 -13.32
C THR A 3 -5.72 -28.72 -12.72
N TYR A 4 -4.77 -28.24 -11.92
CA TYR A 4 -4.75 -26.85 -11.50
C TYR A 4 -4.45 -25.97 -12.72
N PRO A 5 -5.17 -24.85 -12.93
CA PRO A 5 -4.82 -23.93 -14.00
C PRO A 5 -3.39 -23.43 -13.77
N PRO A 6 -2.57 -23.29 -14.83
CA PRO A 6 -1.22 -22.78 -14.67
C PRO A 6 -1.31 -21.41 -13.98
N TYR A 7 -0.54 -21.21 -12.92
CA TYR A 7 -0.34 -19.91 -12.32
C TYR A 7 0.07 -18.96 -13.45
N LEU A 8 -0.86 -18.11 -13.88
CA LEU A 8 -0.62 -17.05 -14.84
C LEU A 8 0.29 -16.04 -14.15
N TYR A 9 1.59 -16.30 -14.20
CA TYR A 9 2.60 -15.26 -14.04
C TYR A 9 2.48 -14.35 -15.27
N THR A 10 1.51 -13.45 -15.26
CA THR A 10 1.55 -12.28 -16.14
C THR A 10 2.79 -11.50 -15.73
N LYS A 11 3.92 -11.78 -16.38
CA LYS A 11 5.05 -10.85 -16.45
C LYS A 11 4.50 -9.59 -17.08
N LEU A 12 4.06 -8.65 -16.25
CA LEU A 12 3.77 -7.31 -16.70
C LEU A 12 5.11 -6.71 -17.12
N THR A 13 5.29 -6.58 -18.44
CA THR A 13 6.40 -5.83 -19.03
C THR A 13 6.08 -4.36 -18.83
N GLY A 14 6.37 -3.85 -17.63
CA GLY A 14 6.24 -2.44 -17.30
C GLY A 14 7.58 -1.90 -16.80
N GLU A 15 7.72 -0.58 -16.81
CA GLU A 15 8.87 0.07 -16.20
C GLU A 15 8.69 0.06 -14.69
N THR A 16 9.70 -0.46 -13.98
CA THR A 16 9.74 -0.39 -12.52
C THR A 16 10.34 0.94 -12.12
N ASN A 17 9.56 1.73 -11.41
CA ASN A 17 9.94 3.06 -10.95
C ASN A 17 9.63 3.21 -9.46
N SER A 18 10.43 4.03 -8.79
CA SER A 18 10.14 4.48 -7.43
C SER A 18 9.38 5.81 -7.49
N ILE A 19 8.26 5.89 -6.78
CA ILE A 19 7.48 7.13 -6.65
C ILE A 19 7.39 7.53 -5.19
N SER A 20 7.27 8.83 -4.94
CA SER A 20 6.98 9.38 -3.61
C SER A 20 5.53 9.83 -3.54
N ILE A 21 4.82 9.43 -2.49
CA ILE A 21 3.46 9.89 -2.20
C ILE A 21 3.35 10.38 -0.77
N THR A 22 2.72 11.53 -0.56
CA THR A 22 2.37 12.04 0.76
C THR A 22 0.98 11.54 1.14
N THR A 23 0.87 10.96 2.33
CA THR A 23 -0.35 10.31 2.82
C THR A 23 -0.43 10.40 4.34
N GLN A 24 -1.50 9.85 4.90
CA GLN A 24 -1.76 9.79 6.34
C GLN A 24 -2.25 8.39 6.71
N ALA A 25 -1.99 7.96 7.94
CA ALA A 25 -2.52 6.72 8.45
C ALA A 25 -4.01 6.88 8.80
N LEU A 26 -4.86 6.02 8.25
CA LEU A 26 -6.30 6.00 8.50
C LEU A 26 -6.74 4.73 9.20
N LYS A 27 -7.76 4.89 10.04
CA LYS A 27 -8.46 3.80 10.71
C LYS A 27 -9.78 3.55 9.99
N PHE A 28 -9.95 2.34 9.49
CA PHE A 28 -11.18 1.90 8.83
C PHE A 28 -11.94 0.96 9.75
N LYS A 29 -13.26 1.18 9.85
CA LYS A 29 -14.17 0.24 10.49
C LYS A 29 -14.79 -0.63 9.40
N GLY A 30 -14.30 -1.86 9.31
CA GLY A 30 -14.79 -2.87 8.39
C GLY A 30 -16.10 -3.53 8.85
N VAL A 31 -16.56 -4.50 8.05
CA VAL A 31 -17.77 -5.27 8.33
C VAL A 31 -17.55 -6.14 9.57
N ARG A 32 -18.61 -6.38 10.35
CA ARG A 32 -18.58 -7.20 11.59
C ARG A 32 -17.60 -6.72 12.66
N HIS A 33 -17.45 -5.40 12.82
CA HIS A 33 -16.58 -4.78 13.84
C HIS A 33 -15.08 -5.03 13.66
N HIS A 34 -14.65 -5.51 12.49
CA HIS A 34 -13.22 -5.56 12.18
C HIS A 34 -12.68 -4.13 12.06
N ILE A 35 -11.54 -3.86 12.68
CA ILE A 35 -10.82 -2.59 12.51
C ILE A 35 -9.59 -2.89 11.67
N SER A 36 -9.43 -2.18 10.57
CA SER A 36 -8.20 -2.20 9.76
C SER A 36 -7.56 -0.83 9.75
N TYR A 37 -6.25 -0.80 9.57
CA TYR A 37 -5.47 0.42 9.46
C TYR A 37 -4.69 0.37 8.15
N SER A 38 -4.62 1.48 7.43
CA SER A 38 -3.81 1.58 6.21
C SER A 38 -3.44 3.02 5.94
N PHE A 39 -2.48 3.24 5.07
CA PHE A 39 -2.25 4.58 4.50
C PHE A 39 -3.39 4.97 3.55
N ASP A 40 -3.80 6.24 3.57
CA ASP A 40 -4.81 6.78 2.66
C ASP A 40 -4.21 7.03 1.27
N THR A 41 -4.20 5.97 0.47
CA THR A 41 -3.69 5.98 -0.89
C THR A 41 -4.67 5.27 -1.80
N GLU A 42 -4.55 5.48 -3.11
CA GLU A 42 -5.28 4.69 -4.11
C GLU A 42 -4.97 3.17 -4.01
N TYR A 43 -3.86 2.83 -3.35
CA TYR A 43 -3.38 1.47 -3.13
C TYR A 43 -3.82 0.87 -1.79
N LYS A 44 -4.65 1.55 -0.98
CA LYS A 44 -5.05 1.13 0.38
C LYS A 44 -5.64 -0.28 0.49
N HIS A 45 -6.09 -0.85 -0.62
CA HIS A 45 -6.66 -2.20 -0.70
C HIS A 45 -5.59 -3.29 -0.83
N LEU A 46 -4.32 -2.92 -1.02
CA LEU A 46 -3.21 -3.85 -1.14
C LEU A 46 -2.69 -4.22 0.26
N PRO A 47 -2.35 -5.51 0.52
CA PRO A 47 -1.81 -5.94 1.81
C PRO A 47 -0.55 -5.19 2.24
N VAL A 48 0.27 -4.77 1.27
CA VAL A 48 1.50 -3.98 1.54
C VAL A 48 1.23 -2.61 2.15
N MET A 49 0.00 -2.10 2.02
CA MET A 49 -0.45 -0.83 2.60
C MET A 49 -1.14 -1.00 3.95
N GLU A 50 -1.39 -2.23 4.40
CA GLU A 50 -1.99 -2.49 5.70
C GLU A 50 -0.99 -2.18 6.82
N LEU A 51 -1.51 -1.55 7.87
CA LEU A 51 -0.77 -1.22 9.07
C LEU A 51 -1.26 -2.09 10.21
N SER A 52 -0.32 -2.53 11.04
CA SER A 52 -0.66 -3.01 12.38
C SER A 52 -1.19 -1.86 13.24
N ALA A 53 -1.86 -2.18 14.34
CA ALA A 53 -2.32 -1.18 15.30
C ALA A 53 -1.15 -0.35 15.87
N SER A 54 0.01 -0.95 16.07
CA SER A 54 1.21 -0.27 16.58
C SER A 54 1.78 0.72 15.57
N GLU A 55 1.85 0.33 14.29
CA GLU A 55 2.29 1.22 13.21
C GLU A 55 1.29 2.36 13.00
N PHE A 56 -0.02 2.07 13.07
CA PHE A 56 -1.03 3.12 13.04
C PHE A 56 -0.81 4.16 14.14
N LEU A 57 -0.55 3.75 15.39
CA LEU A 57 -0.29 4.70 16.47
C LEU A 57 1.00 5.52 16.27
N LEU A 58 1.99 4.95 15.57
CA LEU A 58 3.23 5.66 15.24
C LEU A 58 2.99 6.78 14.22
N TYR A 59 2.11 6.53 13.26
CA TYR A 59 1.87 7.40 12.10
C TYR A 59 0.57 8.23 12.17
N GLN A 60 -0.32 7.95 13.13
CA GLN A 60 -1.54 8.73 13.30
C GLN A 60 -1.21 10.21 13.54
N ASN A 61 -2.05 11.10 13.00
CA ASN A 61 -1.91 12.56 13.08
C ASN A 61 -0.59 13.11 12.48
N LYS A 62 0.07 12.33 11.61
CA LYS A 62 1.30 12.75 10.93
C LYS A 62 1.11 12.67 9.43
N SER A 63 1.72 13.61 8.73
CA SER A 63 1.96 13.51 7.30
C SER A 63 3.14 12.57 7.06
N VAL A 64 2.91 11.55 6.26
CA VAL A 64 3.88 10.49 5.96
C VAL A 64 4.15 10.48 4.46
N GLU A 65 5.41 10.54 4.07
CA GLU A 65 5.85 10.28 2.71
C GLU A 65 6.22 8.81 2.58
N LEU A 66 5.57 8.12 1.64
CA LEU A 66 5.91 6.76 1.26
C LEU A 66 6.68 6.79 -0.04
N GLN A 67 7.83 6.14 -0.06
CA GLN A 67 8.51 5.78 -1.29
C GLN A 67 8.07 4.38 -1.71
N LEU A 68 7.35 4.30 -2.82
CA LEU A 68 6.80 3.05 -3.34
C LEU A 68 7.55 2.61 -4.57
N LYS A 69 7.85 1.31 -4.63
CA LYS A 69 8.33 0.68 -5.84
C LYS A 69 7.18 0.03 -6.57
N LEU A 70 6.94 0.48 -7.79
CA LEU A 70 5.84 -0.02 -8.59
C LEU A 70 6.26 -0.29 -10.03
N THR A 71 5.57 -1.22 -10.65
CA THR A 71 5.65 -1.46 -12.09
C THR A 71 4.40 -0.90 -12.74
N THR A 72 4.57 0.08 -13.61
CA THR A 72 3.47 0.67 -14.38
C THR A 72 3.44 0.06 -15.78
N SER A 73 2.25 -0.33 -16.23
CA SER A 73 2.01 -0.86 -17.57
C SER A 73 0.73 -0.28 -18.16
N THR A 74 0.45 -0.59 -19.42
CA THR A 74 -0.82 -0.23 -20.08
C THR A 74 -2.05 -0.87 -19.42
N LEU A 75 -1.87 -1.91 -18.60
CA LEU A 75 -2.94 -2.60 -17.87
C LEU A 75 -3.14 -2.06 -16.44
N GLY A 76 -2.30 -1.12 -16.00
CA GLY A 76 -2.33 -0.55 -14.66
C GLY A 76 -0.98 -0.66 -13.93
N SER A 77 -1.01 -0.34 -12.64
CA SER A 77 0.16 -0.30 -11.75
C SER A 77 0.11 -1.43 -10.75
N ILE A 78 1.25 -2.09 -10.53
CA ILE A 78 1.45 -3.02 -9.41
C ILE A 78 2.44 -2.41 -8.44
N VAL A 79 2.01 -2.22 -7.18
CA VAL A 79 2.91 -1.88 -6.09
C VAL A 79 3.57 -3.16 -5.58
N HIS A 80 4.90 -3.20 -5.57
CA HIS A 80 5.67 -4.34 -5.08
C HIS A 80 5.97 -4.21 -3.60
N GLU A 81 6.49 -3.06 -3.20
CA GLU A 81 6.97 -2.81 -1.85
C GLU A 81 6.93 -1.31 -1.50
N ILE A 82 6.89 -1.02 -0.21
CA ILE A 82 7.22 0.30 0.34
C ILE A 82 8.73 0.28 0.62
N GLU A 83 9.50 1.05 -0.13
CA GLU A 83 10.96 1.13 0.02
C GLU A 83 11.35 1.94 1.26
N GLU A 84 10.62 3.02 1.53
CA GLU A 84 10.89 3.91 2.64
C GLU A 84 9.62 4.60 3.14
N ILE A 85 9.57 4.88 4.44
CA ILE A 85 8.51 5.64 5.11
C ILE A 85 9.17 6.80 5.86
N ARG A 86 8.85 8.04 5.49
CA ARG A 86 9.37 9.26 6.13
C ARG A 86 8.24 10.05 6.77
N ILE A 87 8.38 10.40 8.03
CA ILE A 87 7.45 11.31 8.71
C ILE A 87 7.86 12.74 8.34
N GLN A 88 6.98 13.47 7.66
CA GLN A 88 7.30 14.81 7.18
C GLN A 88 6.98 15.91 8.19
N SER A 89 5.85 15.83 8.92
CA SER A 89 5.47 16.75 10.03
C SER A 89 4.17 16.27 10.70
N GLU A 90 3.86 16.79 11.89
CA GLU A 90 2.54 16.65 12.51
C GLU A 90 1.50 17.45 11.71
N VAL A 91 0.30 16.89 11.52
CA VAL A 91 -0.81 17.60 10.90
C VAL A 91 -1.46 18.43 12.02
N GLU A 92 -1.28 19.76 11.99
CA GLU A 92 -1.96 20.71 12.91
C GLU A 92 -3.49 20.60 12.85
#